data_AF-A0A1W6K3P9-F1
#
_entry.id   AF-A0A1W6K3P9-F1
#
_cell.length_a   1.000
_cell.length_b   1.000
_cell.length_c   1.000
_cell.angle_alpha   90.00
_cell.angle_beta   90.00
_cell.angle_gamma   90.00
#
_symmetry.space_group_name_H-M   'P 1'
#
loop_
_entity.id
_entity.type
_entity.pdbx_description
1 polymer ?
#
loop_
_entity_poly.entity_id
_entity_poly.type
_entity_poly.pdbx_seq_one_letter_code
_entity_poly.pdbx_strand_id
1 'polypeptide(L)'
;MRPPGFEPGISGLEGILEREERRKISLVANLRQYATDGNVKAFYEFLINERKISEDTAKEYVSAISKKFKDSRNSQKAYRLFAKFLSSRGIISDEFAEKILKVVKIKKTNADLYIPTIDEIRKTLQLAKEYSENVYAIYRLALESGARLSEILKVLREPEKDVCENGICYYPLSWTRGYKGSFYVFHITPLKKVDITRGAIADFERRRTDAIQIKYVRKFVASKMAELGIPLDVIDFIQGRKPTRVLTQHYVLLFGIAKEQYKKYAEWLYTTD
;
A
#
# COMPACT_ATOMS: atom_id res chain seq x y z
N MET A 1 -33.45 21.28 39.58
CA MET A 1 -33.00 22.13 38.46
C MET A 1 -31.66 21.59 37.96
N ARG A 2 -31.58 21.08 36.73
CA ARG A 2 -30.29 20.79 36.07
C ARG A 2 -29.78 22.11 35.47
N PRO A 3 -28.48 22.42 35.57
CA PRO A 3 -27.96 23.65 34.95
C PRO A 3 -28.12 23.55 33.42
N PRO A 4 -28.47 24.66 32.74
CA PRO A 4 -28.60 24.67 31.29
C PRO A 4 -27.26 24.34 30.64
N GLY A 5 -27.26 23.29 29.83
CA GLY A 5 -26.12 22.90 29.00
C GLY A 5 -25.82 24.02 28.01
N PHE A 6 -24.62 24.59 28.12
CA PHE A 6 -24.10 25.53 27.14
C PHE A 6 -23.78 24.74 25.86
N GLU A 7 -24.70 24.68 24.92
CA GLU A 7 -24.37 24.24 23.56
C GLU A 7 -23.61 25.38 22.88
N PRO A 8 -22.30 25.22 22.57
CA PRO A 8 -21.60 26.24 21.82
C PRO A 8 -22.25 26.35 20.44
N GLY A 9 -22.80 27.53 20.14
CA GLY A 9 -23.41 27.83 18.84
C GLY A 9 -22.46 27.55 17.68
N ILE A 10 -23.01 27.25 16.51
CA ILE A 10 -22.31 26.85 15.29
C ILE A 10 -21.16 27.85 14.93
N SER A 11 -21.33 29.14 15.20
CA SER A 11 -20.30 30.17 14.99
C SER A 11 -19.07 30.03 15.91
N GLY A 12 -19.27 29.52 17.13
CA GLY A 12 -18.19 29.23 18.08
C GLY A 12 -17.36 28.01 17.63
N LEU A 13 -18.02 27.03 17.02
CA LEU A 13 -17.35 25.83 16.50
C LEU A 13 -16.46 26.18 15.29
N GLU A 14 -16.96 27.00 14.36
CA GLU A 14 -16.19 27.48 13.20
C GLU A 14 -14.97 28.31 13.64
N GLY A 15 -15.14 29.21 14.61
CA GLY A 15 -14.04 30.00 15.17
C GLY A 15 -12.95 29.15 15.83
N ILE A 16 -13.32 28.05 16.51
CA ILE A 16 -12.36 27.10 17.09
C ILE A 16 -11.57 26.39 15.99
N LEU A 17 -12.25 25.89 14.95
CA LEU A 17 -11.63 25.18 13.84
C LEU A 17 -10.66 26.08 13.06
N GLU A 18 -11.04 27.33 12.79
CA GLU A 18 -10.15 28.30 12.16
C GLU A 18 -8.90 28.57 13.01
N ARG A 19 -9.06 28.73 14.33
CA ARG A 19 -7.93 28.98 15.24
C ARG A 19 -6.98 27.80 15.29
N GLU A 20 -7.50 26.57 15.29
CA GLU A 20 -6.69 25.35 15.24
C GLU A 20 -5.91 25.24 13.93
N GLU A 21 -6.53 25.53 12.79
CA GLU A 21 -5.84 25.46 11.49
C GLU A 21 -4.77 26.55 11.36
N ARG A 22 -5.03 27.79 11.81
CA ARG A 22 -4.01 28.85 11.86
C ARG A 22 -2.83 28.45 12.74
N ARG A 23 -3.09 27.89 13.92
CA ARG A 23 -2.04 27.39 14.83
C ARG A 23 -1.21 26.28 14.18
N LYS A 24 -1.87 25.34 13.51
CA LYS A 24 -1.20 24.25 12.78
C LYS A 24 -0.31 24.78 11.67
N ILE A 25 -0.80 25.70 10.83
CA ILE A 25 -0.02 26.31 9.75
C ILE A 25 1.23 27.02 10.32
N SER A 26 1.08 27.79 11.39
CA SER A 26 2.20 28.49 12.04
C SER A 26 3.24 27.52 12.61
N LEU A 27 2.81 26.53 13.40
CA LEU A 27 3.73 25.54 13.99
C LEU A 27 4.49 24.75 12.92
N VAL A 28 3.80 24.38 11.85
CA VAL A 28 4.40 23.65 10.74
C VAL A 28 5.40 24.52 9.96
N ALA A 29 5.10 25.80 9.77
CA ALA A 29 6.04 26.74 9.18
C ALA A 29 7.30 26.90 10.04
N ASN A 30 7.17 26.98 11.36
CA ASN A 30 8.29 27.04 12.29
C ASN A 30 9.13 25.76 12.24
N LEU A 31 8.50 24.57 12.22
CA LEU A 31 9.25 23.31 12.07
C LEU A 31 10.03 23.27 10.76
N ARG A 32 9.49 23.83 9.67
CA ARG A 32 10.15 23.84 8.37
C ARG A 32 11.43 24.68 8.33
N GLN A 33 11.61 25.64 9.24
CA GLN A 33 12.87 26.39 9.34
C GLN A 33 14.07 25.48 9.61
N TYR A 34 13.84 24.31 10.21
CA TYR A 34 14.85 23.29 10.47
C TYR A 34 15.11 22.36 9.27
N ALA A 35 14.38 22.49 8.16
CA ALA A 35 14.59 21.71 6.94
C ALA A 35 15.77 22.27 6.11
N THR A 36 16.92 22.43 6.75
CA THR A 36 18.20 22.78 6.12
C THR A 36 18.73 21.59 5.32
N ASP A 37 19.62 21.83 4.35
CA ASP A 37 20.18 20.75 3.51
C ASP A 37 20.81 19.62 4.33
N GLY A 38 21.54 19.95 5.40
CA GLY A 38 22.12 18.99 6.32
C GLY A 38 21.07 18.16 7.06
N ASN A 39 20.04 18.80 7.61
CA ASN A 39 18.97 18.11 8.32
C ASN A 39 18.10 17.27 7.38
N VAL A 40 17.88 17.73 6.15
CA VAL A 40 17.13 16.99 5.13
C VAL A 40 17.87 15.73 4.71
N LYS A 41 19.19 15.82 4.48
CA LYS A 41 20.03 14.66 4.17
C LYS A 41 20.06 13.66 5.33
N ALA A 42 20.29 14.13 6.55
CA ALA A 42 20.29 13.30 7.74
C ALA A 42 18.90 12.66 8.01
N PHE A 43 17.82 13.39 7.72
CA PHE A 43 16.46 12.86 7.81
C PHE A 43 16.22 11.77 6.77
N TYR A 44 16.69 11.95 5.52
CA TYR A 44 16.63 10.91 4.50
C TYR A 44 17.34 9.63 4.95
N GLU A 45 18.58 9.75 5.42
CA GLU A 45 19.36 8.62 5.93
C GLU A 45 18.66 7.94 7.12
N PHE A 46 18.11 8.71 8.05
CA PHE A 46 17.28 8.20 9.15
C PHE A 46 16.06 7.40 8.66
N LEU A 47 15.37 7.89 7.63
CA LEU A 47 14.19 7.20 7.07
C LEU A 47 14.57 5.83 6.47
N ILE A 48 15.70 5.75 5.76
CA ILE A 48 16.16 4.50 5.15
C ILE A 48 16.75 3.56 6.19
N ASN A 49 17.71 4.04 6.98
CA ASN A 49 18.59 3.19 7.78
C ASN A 49 17.95 2.77 9.09
N GLU A 50 17.25 3.69 9.76
CA GLU A 50 16.65 3.43 11.07
C GLU A 50 15.17 3.07 10.96
N ARG A 51 14.44 3.77 10.09
CA ARG A 51 12.99 3.53 9.91
C ARG A 51 12.65 2.48 8.88
N LYS A 52 13.65 2.02 8.10
CA LYS A 52 13.49 1.01 7.05
C LYS A 52 12.35 1.35 6.08
N ILE A 53 12.18 2.64 5.80
CA ILE A 53 11.21 3.15 4.83
C ILE A 53 11.82 2.98 3.44
N SER A 54 11.00 2.61 2.44
CA SER A 54 11.46 2.49 1.06
C SER A 54 11.94 3.82 0.51
N GLU A 55 12.96 3.77 -0.35
CA GLU A 55 13.56 4.94 -0.98
C GLU A 55 12.57 5.92 -1.60
N ASP A 56 11.61 5.43 -2.40
CA ASP A 56 10.57 6.27 -3.00
C ASP A 56 9.77 7.07 -1.96
N THR A 57 9.35 6.40 -0.88
CA THR A 57 8.60 7.05 0.20
C THR A 57 9.47 8.00 1.02
N ALA A 58 10.74 7.70 1.20
CA ALA A 58 11.67 8.61 1.86
C ALA A 58 11.85 9.89 1.04
N LYS A 59 12.03 9.77 -0.29
CA LYS A 59 12.07 10.89 -1.23
C LYS A 59 10.79 11.73 -1.18
N GLU A 60 9.62 11.08 -1.14
CA GLU A 60 8.35 11.78 -0.97
C GLU A 60 8.27 12.57 0.34
N TYR A 61 8.74 11.99 1.45
CA TYR A 61 8.68 12.64 2.77
C TYR A 61 9.63 13.83 2.86
N VAL A 62 10.85 13.67 2.33
CA VAL A 62 11.81 14.78 2.17
C VAL A 62 11.20 15.90 1.33
N SER A 63 10.67 15.57 0.16
CA SER A 63 10.01 16.54 -0.73
C SER A 63 8.84 17.25 -0.06
N ALA A 64 8.10 16.57 0.80
CA ALA A 64 6.97 17.14 1.53
C ALA A 64 7.40 18.16 2.59
N ILE A 65 8.47 17.90 3.35
CA ILE A 65 8.95 18.84 4.38
C ILE A 65 9.61 20.07 3.77
N SER A 66 10.22 19.96 2.59
CA SER A 66 10.82 21.10 1.88
C SER A 66 9.77 22.03 1.22
N LYS A 67 8.50 21.62 1.14
CA LYS A 67 7.42 22.37 0.49
C LYS A 67 6.43 22.95 1.50
N LYS A 68 5.52 23.82 1.04
CA LYS A 68 4.38 24.27 1.86
C LYS A 68 3.57 23.05 2.31
N PHE A 69 3.22 23.01 3.59
CA PHE A 69 2.41 21.93 4.15
C PHE A 69 1.12 21.76 3.36
N LYS A 70 0.87 20.52 2.94
CA LYS A 70 -0.39 20.10 2.33
C LYS A 70 -1.13 19.23 3.32
N ASP A 71 -2.45 19.33 3.36
CA ASP A 71 -3.28 18.52 4.24
C ASP A 71 -3.55 17.11 3.68
N SER A 72 -2.44 16.43 3.34
CA SER A 72 -2.41 15.06 2.84
C SER A 72 -1.77 14.12 3.87
N ARG A 73 -2.15 12.84 3.82
CA ARG A 73 -1.66 11.84 4.77
C ARG A 73 -0.13 11.67 4.73
N ASN A 74 0.48 11.74 3.54
CA ASN A 74 1.95 11.64 3.41
C ASN A 74 2.65 12.88 3.98
N SER A 75 2.11 14.08 3.71
CA SER A 75 2.61 15.31 4.32
C SER A 75 2.49 15.26 5.84
N GLN A 76 1.34 14.86 6.38
CA GLN A 76 1.13 14.68 7.82
C GLN A 76 2.14 13.69 8.43
N LYS A 77 2.39 12.55 7.79
CA LYS A 77 3.40 11.58 8.25
C LYS A 77 4.80 12.16 8.19
N ALA A 78 5.17 12.81 7.10
CA ALA A 78 6.49 13.39 6.89
C ALA A 78 6.82 14.41 7.98
N TYR A 79 5.93 15.38 8.21
CA TYR A 79 6.11 16.41 9.24
C TYR A 79 6.15 15.83 10.67
N ARG A 80 5.31 14.84 10.98
CA ARG A 80 5.37 14.16 12.29
C ARG A 80 6.68 13.40 12.48
N LEU A 81 7.16 12.72 11.45
CA LEU A 81 8.43 11.98 11.49
C LEU A 81 9.61 12.93 11.59
N PHE A 82 9.57 14.04 10.88
CA PHE A 82 10.61 15.06 10.93
C PHE A 82 10.70 15.71 12.30
N ALA A 83 9.57 16.07 12.92
CA ALA A 83 9.55 16.56 14.31
C ALA A 83 10.20 15.55 15.28
N LYS A 84 9.80 14.28 15.20
CA LYS A 84 10.41 13.23 16.05
C LYS A 84 11.90 13.06 15.80
N PHE A 85 12.33 13.11 14.53
CA PHE A 85 13.73 13.03 14.15
C PHE A 85 14.54 14.18 14.76
N LEU A 86 14.11 15.43 14.55
CA LEU A 86 14.79 16.60 15.10
C LEU A 86 14.87 16.54 16.63
N SER A 87 13.79 16.12 17.29
CA SER A 87 13.76 15.90 18.75
C SER A 87 14.78 14.85 19.19
N SER A 88 14.81 13.69 18.52
CA SER A 88 15.76 12.62 18.85
C SER A 88 17.23 12.97 18.61
N ARG A 89 17.49 14.03 17.83
CA ARG A 89 18.83 14.58 17.60
C ARG A 89 19.13 15.80 18.47
N GLY A 90 18.22 16.18 19.38
CA GLY A 90 18.36 17.36 20.24
C GLY A 90 18.30 18.70 19.50
N ILE A 91 17.83 18.72 18.25
CA ILE A 91 17.77 19.93 17.42
C ILE A 91 16.58 20.81 17.81
N ILE A 92 15.50 20.18 18.28
CA ILE A 92 14.33 20.86 18.85
C ILE A 92 13.99 20.22 20.20
N SER A 93 13.22 20.94 21.04
CA SER A 93 12.72 20.38 22.28
C SER A 93 11.62 19.33 22.04
N ASP A 94 11.54 18.35 22.95
CA ASP A 94 10.46 17.36 22.96
C ASP A 94 9.08 18.02 23.07
N GLU A 95 8.97 19.09 23.85
CA GLU A 95 7.73 19.87 23.97
C GLU A 95 7.29 20.46 22.62
N PHE A 96 8.22 20.97 21.81
CA PHE A 96 7.90 21.49 20.48
C PHE A 96 7.50 20.36 19.54
N ALA A 97 8.20 19.22 19.56
CA ALA A 97 7.83 18.05 18.79
C ALA A 97 6.42 17.55 19.15
N GLU A 98 6.07 17.49 20.44
CA GLU A 98 4.73 17.11 20.90
C GLU A 98 3.64 18.07 20.43
N LYS A 99 3.90 19.39 20.46
CA LYS A 99 2.97 20.38 19.88
C LYS A 99 2.68 20.10 18.41
N ILE A 100 3.69 19.75 17.61
CA ILE A 100 3.51 19.32 16.22
C ILE A 100 2.66 18.05 16.15
N LEU A 101 2.96 17.03 16.95
CA LEU A 101 2.21 15.77 16.95
C LEU A 101 0.74 15.97 17.38
N LYS A 102 0.43 16.96 18.21
CA LYS A 102 -0.94 17.27 18.65
C LYS A 102 -1.77 17.91 17.53
N VAL A 103 -1.18 18.82 16.76
CA VAL A 103 -1.89 19.57 15.70
C VAL A 103 -1.87 18.85 14.34
N VAL A 104 -0.78 18.17 13.98
CA VAL A 104 -0.67 17.44 12.71
C VAL A 104 -1.22 16.03 12.91
N LYS A 105 -2.54 15.87 12.94
CA LYS A 105 -3.19 14.56 13.08
C LYS A 105 -3.22 13.82 11.74
N ILE A 106 -2.93 12.52 11.76
CA ILE A 106 -3.00 11.68 10.57
C ILE A 106 -4.48 11.38 10.29
N LYS A 107 -4.99 11.80 9.12
CA LYS A 107 -6.37 11.48 8.70
C LYS A 107 -6.62 9.99 8.74
N LYS A 108 -7.71 9.57 9.42
CA LYS A 108 -8.18 8.18 9.37
C LYS A 108 -8.68 7.88 7.96
N THR A 109 -8.35 6.70 7.46
CA THR A 109 -8.89 6.18 6.21
C THR A 109 -10.05 5.27 6.57
N ASN A 110 -11.23 5.54 6.01
CA ASN A 110 -12.36 4.62 6.11
C ASN A 110 -12.03 3.33 5.37
N ALA A 111 -12.73 2.25 5.75
CA ALA A 111 -12.65 1.00 5.00
C ALA A 111 -13.16 1.25 3.58
N ASP A 112 -12.33 0.91 2.60
CA ASP A 112 -12.71 0.96 1.20
C ASP A 112 -13.40 -0.37 0.86
N LEU A 113 -14.72 -0.32 0.63
CA LEU A 113 -15.56 -1.50 0.43
C LEU A 113 -15.76 -1.87 -1.06
N TYR A 114 -15.25 -1.06 -1.99
CA TYR A 114 -15.44 -1.31 -3.42
C TYR A 114 -14.75 -2.61 -3.86
N ILE A 115 -15.48 -3.45 -4.59
CA ILE A 115 -15.04 -4.68 -5.24
C ILE A 115 -15.49 -4.57 -6.72
N PRO A 116 -14.55 -4.62 -7.69
CA PRO A 116 -14.89 -4.57 -9.11
C PRO A 116 -15.75 -5.74 -9.58
N THR A 117 -16.49 -5.55 -10.67
CA THR A 117 -17.20 -6.60 -11.40
C THR A 117 -16.27 -7.32 -12.40
N ILE A 118 -16.70 -8.48 -12.90
CA ILE A 118 -15.95 -9.21 -13.94
C ILE A 118 -15.76 -8.35 -15.20
N ASP A 119 -16.78 -7.59 -15.61
CA ASP A 119 -16.71 -6.76 -16.82
C ASP A 119 -15.74 -5.58 -16.66
N GLU A 120 -15.66 -4.99 -15.47
CA GLU A 120 -14.65 -3.97 -15.15
C GLU A 120 -13.23 -4.55 -15.21
N ILE A 121 -13.04 -5.80 -14.75
CA ILE A 121 -11.75 -6.50 -14.84
C ILE A 121 -11.38 -6.79 -16.29
N ARG A 122 -12.31 -7.32 -17.10
CA ARG A 122 -12.09 -7.58 -18.54
C ARG A 122 -11.74 -6.31 -19.29
N LYS A 123 -12.51 -5.24 -19.09
CA LYS A 123 -12.25 -3.93 -19.67
C LYS A 123 -10.86 -3.42 -19.28
N THR A 124 -10.49 -3.56 -18.02
CA THR A 124 -9.16 -3.14 -17.52
C THR A 124 -8.02 -3.93 -18.17
N LEU A 125 -8.17 -5.23 -18.34
CA LEU A 125 -7.17 -6.06 -19.03
C LEU A 125 -7.02 -5.66 -20.50
N GLN A 126 -8.12 -5.37 -21.19
CA GLN A 126 -8.10 -4.87 -22.56
C GLN A 126 -7.37 -3.52 -22.67
N LEU A 127 -7.70 -2.56 -21.79
CA LEU A 127 -7.02 -1.26 -21.73
C LEU A 127 -5.52 -1.41 -21.41
N ALA A 128 -5.16 -2.32 -20.52
CA ALA A 128 -3.77 -2.61 -20.17
C ALA A 128 -3.00 -3.16 -21.39
N LYS A 129 -3.63 -4.06 -22.17
CA LYS A 129 -3.08 -4.63 -23.40
C LYS A 129 -2.88 -3.58 -24.48
N GLU A 130 -3.86 -2.72 -24.70
CA GLU A 130 -3.75 -1.59 -25.63
C GLU A 130 -2.67 -0.58 -25.23
N TYR A 131 -2.43 -0.41 -23.93
CA TYR A 131 -1.42 0.51 -23.44
C TYR A 131 0.00 -0.03 -23.59
N SER A 132 0.25 -1.28 -23.17
CA SER A 132 1.55 -1.96 -23.33
C SER A 132 1.48 -3.42 -22.87
N GLU A 133 2.14 -4.31 -23.60
CA GLU A 133 2.34 -5.71 -23.19
C GLU A 133 2.92 -5.87 -21.77
N ASN A 134 3.79 -4.96 -21.33
CA ASN A 134 4.36 -5.00 -19.98
C ASN A 134 3.31 -4.67 -18.90
N VAL A 135 2.42 -3.71 -19.17
CA VAL A 135 1.33 -3.35 -18.25
C VAL A 135 0.30 -4.47 -18.21
N TYR A 136 -0.03 -5.05 -19.37
CA TYR A 136 -0.88 -6.23 -19.47
C TYR A 136 -0.33 -7.41 -18.68
N ALA A 137 0.96 -7.76 -18.83
CA ALA A 137 1.58 -8.84 -18.07
C ALA A 137 1.45 -8.64 -16.54
N ILE A 138 1.58 -7.40 -16.06
CA ILE A 138 1.41 -7.06 -14.65
C ILE A 138 -0.04 -7.22 -14.19
N TYR A 139 -1.01 -6.72 -14.97
CA TYR A 139 -2.43 -6.83 -14.62
C TYR A 139 -2.94 -8.27 -14.72
N ARG A 140 -2.48 -9.02 -15.72
CA ARG A 140 -2.76 -10.45 -15.86
C ARG A 140 -2.23 -11.21 -14.66
N LEU A 141 -0.96 -11.02 -14.28
CA LEU A 141 -0.42 -11.66 -13.09
C LEU A 141 -1.13 -11.21 -11.81
N ALA A 142 -1.59 -9.96 -11.72
CA ALA A 142 -2.40 -9.49 -10.59
C ALA A 142 -3.74 -10.22 -10.49
N LEU A 143 -4.38 -10.50 -11.62
CA LEU A 143 -5.60 -11.30 -11.69
C LEU A 143 -5.32 -12.76 -11.32
N GLU A 144 -4.29 -13.37 -11.91
CA GLU A 144 -3.95 -14.78 -11.65
C GLU A 144 -3.57 -15.02 -10.18
N SER A 145 -2.86 -14.08 -9.54
CA SER A 145 -2.27 -14.31 -8.22
C SER A 145 -2.95 -13.59 -7.05
N GLY A 146 -3.60 -12.45 -7.29
CA GLY A 146 -3.98 -11.52 -6.23
C GLY A 146 -2.79 -10.94 -5.45
N ALA A 147 -1.55 -11.05 -5.96
CA ALA A 147 -0.35 -10.53 -5.30
C ALA A 147 -0.32 -9.00 -5.29
N ARG A 148 0.52 -8.41 -4.42
CA ARG A 148 0.69 -6.94 -4.42
C ARG A 148 1.52 -6.52 -5.63
N LEU A 149 1.28 -5.34 -6.17
CA LEU A 149 2.09 -4.76 -7.26
C LEU A 149 3.61 -4.86 -6.98
N SER A 150 4.05 -4.61 -5.74
CA SER A 150 5.48 -4.73 -5.42
C SER A 150 6.04 -6.15 -5.51
N GLU A 151 5.21 -7.16 -5.25
CA GLU A 151 5.60 -8.58 -5.36
C GLU A 151 5.61 -8.97 -6.83
N ILE A 152 4.57 -8.59 -7.59
CA ILE A 152 4.49 -8.76 -9.06
C ILE A 152 5.71 -8.18 -9.76
N LEU A 153 6.07 -6.93 -9.48
CA LEU A 153 7.26 -6.28 -10.06
C LEU A 153 8.56 -6.98 -9.68
N LYS A 154 8.62 -7.66 -8.52
CA LYS A 154 9.82 -8.38 -8.09
C LYS A 154 9.95 -9.73 -8.80
N VAL A 155 8.87 -10.50 -8.89
CA VAL A 155 8.88 -11.83 -9.52
C VAL A 155 9.11 -11.73 -11.04
N LEU A 156 8.55 -10.70 -11.70
CA LEU A 156 8.73 -10.52 -13.14
C LEU A 156 10.13 -10.04 -13.55
N ARG A 157 10.94 -9.52 -12.63
CA ARG A 157 12.34 -9.15 -12.91
C ARG A 157 13.28 -10.34 -12.98
N GLU A 158 12.97 -11.38 -12.22
CA GLU A 158 13.77 -12.59 -12.02
C GLU A 158 12.90 -13.84 -12.26
N PRO A 159 12.28 -14.02 -13.45
CA PRO A 159 11.30 -15.07 -13.72
C PRO A 159 11.88 -16.49 -13.70
N GLU A 160 13.21 -16.65 -13.74
CA GLU A 160 13.90 -17.95 -13.78
C GLU A 160 13.68 -18.84 -12.56
N LYS A 161 13.14 -18.30 -11.45
CA LYS A 161 12.80 -19.05 -10.24
C LYS A 161 11.37 -19.60 -10.25
N ASP A 162 10.63 -19.37 -11.34
CA ASP A 162 9.27 -19.85 -11.49
C ASP A 162 9.21 -21.38 -11.58
N VAL A 163 8.23 -21.99 -10.92
CA VAL A 163 8.03 -23.44 -10.93
C VAL A 163 6.63 -23.75 -11.42
N CYS A 164 6.51 -24.46 -12.54
CA CYS A 164 5.23 -24.82 -13.15
C CYS A 164 5.03 -26.34 -13.16
N GLU A 165 3.94 -26.81 -12.57
CA GLU A 165 3.57 -28.21 -12.47
C GLU A 165 2.06 -28.37 -12.65
N ASN A 166 1.63 -29.26 -13.55
CA ASN A 166 0.22 -29.62 -13.75
C ASN A 166 -0.72 -28.42 -13.98
N GLY A 167 -0.31 -27.45 -14.81
CA GLY A 167 -1.12 -26.27 -15.15
C GLY A 167 -1.18 -25.19 -14.05
N ILE A 168 -0.44 -25.36 -12.95
CA ILE A 168 -0.28 -24.33 -11.92
C ILE A 168 1.18 -23.98 -11.79
N CYS A 169 1.46 -22.69 -11.72
CA CYS A 169 2.77 -22.16 -11.46
C CYS A 169 2.83 -21.46 -10.09
N TYR A 170 4.01 -21.44 -9.49
CA TYR A 170 4.27 -20.66 -8.30
C TYR A 170 5.71 -20.15 -8.27
N TYR A 171 5.87 -18.93 -7.78
CA TYR A 171 7.17 -18.30 -7.58
C TYR A 171 7.54 -18.27 -6.10
N PRO A 172 8.62 -18.94 -5.64
CA PRO A 172 9.12 -18.82 -4.28
C PRO A 172 9.76 -17.43 -4.06
N LEU A 173 9.08 -16.57 -3.29
CA LEU A 173 9.49 -15.18 -3.07
C LEU A 173 10.20 -14.95 -1.73
N SER A 174 9.81 -15.69 -0.68
CA SER A 174 10.37 -15.61 0.68
C SER A 174 10.65 -14.18 1.18
N TRP A 175 9.76 -13.24 0.89
CA TRP A 175 10.00 -11.82 1.12
C TRP A 175 9.21 -11.27 2.31
N THR A 176 9.93 -10.92 3.37
CA THR A 176 9.37 -10.34 4.60
C THR A 176 9.75 -8.86 4.76
N ARG A 177 8.75 -8.00 5.01
CA ARG A 177 8.88 -6.57 5.29
C ARG A 177 8.09 -6.22 6.55
N GLY A 178 8.76 -6.26 7.70
CA GLY A 178 8.11 -6.12 9.01
C GLY A 178 7.06 -7.22 9.20
N TYR A 179 5.81 -6.84 9.49
CA TYR A 179 4.69 -7.77 9.64
C TYR A 179 4.09 -8.30 8.32
N LYS A 180 4.54 -7.79 7.16
CA LYS A 180 4.05 -8.22 5.84
C LYS A 180 5.01 -9.26 5.26
N GLY A 181 4.52 -10.45 4.92
CA GLY A 181 5.32 -11.49 4.28
C GLY A 181 4.59 -12.09 3.10
N SER A 182 5.27 -12.24 1.97
CA SER A 182 4.80 -13.01 0.82
C SER A 182 5.80 -14.13 0.54
N PHE A 183 5.35 -15.37 0.64
CA PHE A 183 6.18 -16.55 0.47
C PHE A 183 6.13 -17.09 -0.95
N TYR A 184 4.94 -17.04 -1.58
CA TYR A 184 4.71 -17.55 -2.91
C TYR A 184 3.82 -16.60 -3.71
N VAL A 185 4.00 -16.58 -5.03
CA VAL A 185 3.06 -15.97 -5.98
C VAL A 185 2.53 -17.09 -6.87
N PHE A 186 1.28 -17.49 -6.68
CA PHE A 186 0.60 -18.50 -7.50
C PHE A 186 0.06 -17.87 -8.78
N HIS A 187 0.16 -18.58 -9.89
CA HIS A 187 -0.31 -18.12 -11.20
C HIS A 187 -0.51 -19.32 -12.15
N ILE A 188 -1.01 -19.08 -13.35
CA ILE A 188 -1.27 -20.15 -14.35
C ILE A 188 -0.49 -19.95 -15.65
N THR A 189 -0.01 -18.73 -15.91
CA THR A 189 0.74 -18.41 -17.12
C THR A 189 2.22 -18.24 -16.82
N PRO A 190 3.13 -19.04 -17.42
CA PRO A 190 4.58 -18.93 -17.19
C PRO A 190 5.09 -17.49 -17.24
N LEU A 191 5.94 -17.13 -16.26
CA LEU A 191 6.42 -15.77 -16.15
C LEU A 191 7.33 -15.38 -17.32
N LYS A 192 7.19 -14.13 -17.77
CA LYS A 192 8.10 -13.50 -18.73
C LYS A 192 8.80 -12.33 -18.06
N LYS A 193 10.06 -12.08 -18.45
CA LYS A 193 10.83 -10.97 -17.90
C LYS A 193 10.17 -9.64 -18.27
N VAL A 194 9.75 -8.90 -17.24
CA VAL A 194 9.21 -7.54 -17.39
C VAL A 194 9.93 -6.65 -16.39
N ASP A 195 10.65 -5.66 -16.89
CA ASP A 195 11.34 -4.67 -16.05
C ASP A 195 10.77 -3.28 -16.31
N ILE A 196 9.69 -2.97 -15.58
CA ILE A 196 9.13 -1.63 -15.53
C ILE A 196 9.01 -1.16 -14.09
N THR A 197 8.86 0.15 -13.93
CA THR A 197 8.73 0.76 -12.60
C THR A 197 7.27 0.78 -12.14
N ARG A 198 7.07 0.96 -10.83
CA ARG A 198 5.76 1.32 -10.27
C ARG A 198 5.17 2.57 -10.94
N GLY A 199 6.04 3.50 -11.36
CA GLY A 199 5.65 4.72 -12.05
C GLY A 199 4.94 4.46 -13.38
N ALA A 200 5.33 3.40 -14.12
CA ALA A 200 4.65 3.03 -15.36
C ALA A 200 3.20 2.60 -15.12
N ILE A 201 2.94 1.84 -14.04
CA ILE A 201 1.57 1.46 -13.65
C ILE A 201 0.77 2.67 -13.18
N ALA A 202 1.39 3.58 -12.40
CA ALA A 202 0.74 4.82 -11.99
C ALA A 202 0.41 5.73 -13.20
N ASP A 203 1.27 5.77 -14.22
CA ASP A 203 1.00 6.53 -15.45
C ASP A 203 -0.16 5.90 -16.24
N PHE A 204 -0.22 4.58 -16.35
CA PHE A 204 -1.35 3.87 -16.93
C PHE A 204 -2.67 4.20 -16.20
N GLU A 205 -2.73 3.98 -14.88
CA GLU A 205 -3.92 4.27 -14.05
C GLU A 205 -4.35 5.74 -14.13
N ARG A 206 -3.41 6.66 -14.35
CA ARG A 206 -3.69 8.09 -14.51
C ARG A 206 -4.24 8.42 -15.91
N ARG A 207 -3.72 7.80 -16.96
CA ARG A 207 -4.13 8.07 -18.35
C ARG A 207 -5.40 7.31 -18.77
N ARG A 208 -5.66 6.16 -18.16
CA ARG A 208 -6.85 5.32 -18.38
C ARG A 208 -7.72 5.37 -17.13
N THR A 209 -8.46 6.45 -16.96
CA THR A 209 -9.29 6.70 -15.76
C THR A 209 -10.42 5.70 -15.60
N ASP A 210 -10.75 4.96 -16.66
CA ASP A 210 -11.72 3.90 -16.70
C ASP A 210 -11.13 2.50 -16.43
N ALA A 211 -9.80 2.41 -16.27
CA ALA A 211 -9.13 1.21 -15.79
C ALA A 211 -9.22 1.10 -14.27
N ILE A 212 -9.44 -0.12 -13.79
CA ILE A 212 -9.43 -0.42 -12.37
C ILE A 212 -8.00 -0.33 -11.83
N GLN A 213 -7.80 0.38 -10.72
CA GLN A 213 -6.50 0.39 -10.03
C GLN A 213 -6.13 -1.02 -9.59
N ILE A 214 -4.87 -1.41 -9.76
CA ILE A 214 -4.39 -2.78 -9.51
C ILE A 214 -4.66 -3.27 -8.08
N LYS A 215 -4.75 -2.35 -7.11
CA LYS A 215 -5.11 -2.68 -5.72
C LYS A 215 -6.52 -3.27 -5.59
N TYR A 216 -7.44 -2.92 -6.50
CA TYR A 216 -8.81 -3.41 -6.53
C TYR A 216 -8.92 -4.74 -7.29
N VAL A 217 -8.06 -5.00 -8.30
CA VAL A 217 -7.92 -6.33 -8.90
C VAL A 217 -7.63 -7.37 -7.82
N ARG A 218 -6.69 -7.06 -6.91
CA ARG A 218 -6.42 -7.90 -5.74
C ARG A 218 -7.65 -8.13 -4.85
N LYS A 219 -8.55 -7.15 -4.68
CA LYS A 219 -9.78 -7.35 -3.91
C LYS A 219 -10.75 -8.27 -4.65
N PHE A 220 -10.91 -8.06 -5.96
CA PHE A 220 -11.69 -8.94 -6.83
C PHE A 220 -11.23 -10.40 -6.71
N VAL A 221 -9.92 -10.65 -6.81
CA VAL A 221 -9.35 -12.00 -6.66
C VAL A 221 -9.71 -12.62 -5.30
N ALA A 222 -9.57 -11.86 -4.20
CA ALA A 222 -9.91 -12.37 -2.87
C ALA A 222 -11.41 -12.72 -2.76
N SER A 223 -12.28 -11.83 -3.24
CA SER A 223 -13.72 -12.07 -3.25
C SER A 223 -14.07 -13.30 -4.08
N LYS A 224 -13.44 -13.44 -5.26
CA LYS A 224 -13.71 -14.56 -6.15
C LYS A 224 -13.25 -15.90 -5.57
N MET A 225 -12.07 -15.94 -4.96
CA MET A 225 -11.59 -17.12 -4.25
C MET A 225 -12.53 -17.50 -3.09
N ALA A 226 -13.08 -16.52 -2.37
CA ALA A 226 -14.03 -16.77 -1.30
C ALA A 226 -15.36 -17.33 -1.82
N GLU A 227 -15.87 -16.81 -2.95
CA GLU A 227 -17.05 -17.35 -3.65
C GLU A 227 -16.86 -18.82 -4.06
N LEU A 228 -15.63 -19.20 -4.46
CA LEU A 228 -15.27 -20.58 -4.79
C LEU A 228 -15.03 -21.47 -3.56
N GLY A 229 -15.32 -20.98 -2.35
CA GLY A 229 -15.19 -21.73 -1.11
C GLY A 229 -13.75 -21.98 -0.66
N ILE A 230 -12.79 -21.16 -1.11
CA ILE A 230 -11.42 -21.23 -0.60
C ILE A 230 -11.38 -20.61 0.82
N PRO A 231 -10.80 -21.28 1.83
CA PRO A 231 -10.71 -20.75 3.18
C PRO A 231 -9.99 -19.40 3.25
N LEU A 232 -10.51 -18.47 4.07
CA LEU A 232 -10.00 -17.08 4.13
C LEU A 232 -8.52 -16.98 4.52
N ASP A 233 -8.03 -17.88 5.38
CA ASP A 233 -6.62 -17.95 5.77
C ASP A 233 -5.72 -18.46 4.63
N VAL A 234 -6.24 -19.32 3.76
CA VAL A 234 -5.58 -19.74 2.52
C VAL A 234 -5.56 -18.61 1.50
N ILE A 235 -6.67 -17.88 1.32
CA ILE A 235 -6.71 -16.67 0.48
C ILE A 235 -5.69 -15.64 0.97
N ASP A 236 -5.65 -15.41 2.29
CA ASP A 236 -4.68 -14.52 2.90
C ASP A 236 -3.26 -14.95 2.55
N PHE A 237 -2.94 -16.24 2.68
CA PHE A 237 -1.63 -16.78 2.33
C PHE A 237 -1.29 -16.63 0.83
N ILE A 238 -2.20 -17.00 -0.08
CA ILE A 238 -2.03 -16.86 -1.54
C ILE A 238 -1.73 -15.40 -1.89
N GLN A 239 -2.42 -14.46 -1.24
CA GLN A 239 -2.19 -13.04 -1.44
C GLN A 239 -0.98 -12.48 -0.66
N GLY A 240 -0.15 -13.31 -0.01
CA GLY A 240 0.99 -12.84 0.78
C GLY A 240 0.59 -11.98 1.99
N ARG A 241 -0.53 -12.30 2.65
CA ARG A 241 -0.88 -11.79 3.97
C ARG A 241 -0.41 -12.82 4.99
N LYS A 242 0.15 -12.33 6.11
CA LYS A 242 0.64 -13.24 7.15
C LYS A 242 -0.57 -13.92 7.80
N PRO A 243 -0.62 -15.27 7.85
CA PRO A 243 -1.67 -15.97 8.57
C PRO A 243 -1.69 -15.54 10.04
N THR A 244 -2.88 -15.29 10.58
CA THR A 244 -3.07 -14.84 11.97
C THR A 244 -3.21 -16.00 12.96
N ARG A 245 -3.59 -17.20 12.49
CA ARG A 245 -3.80 -18.39 13.33
C ARG A 245 -2.51 -19.16 13.56
N VAL A 246 -2.36 -19.78 14.73
CA VAL A 246 -1.13 -20.49 15.15
C VAL A 246 -0.90 -21.77 14.34
N LEU A 247 -1.96 -22.55 14.06
CA LEU A 247 -1.85 -23.82 13.32
C LEU A 247 -1.41 -23.62 11.86
N THR A 248 -1.72 -22.47 11.25
CA THR A 248 -1.31 -22.10 9.89
C THR A 248 0.08 -21.46 9.82
N GLN A 249 0.82 -21.39 10.93
CA GLN A 249 2.21 -20.89 10.93
C GLN A 249 3.22 -21.91 10.38
N HIS A 250 2.83 -23.18 10.23
CA HIS A 250 3.63 -24.17 9.51
C HIS A 250 3.52 -23.93 7.99
N TYR A 251 4.39 -23.07 7.47
CA TYR A 251 4.36 -22.61 6.08
C TYR A 251 4.43 -23.72 5.02
N VAL A 252 5.08 -24.85 5.34
CA VAL A 252 5.17 -26.01 4.43
C VAL A 252 3.81 -26.68 4.25
N LEU A 253 3.06 -26.90 5.34
CA LEU A 253 1.71 -27.45 5.28
C LEU A 253 0.76 -26.48 4.56
N LEU A 254 0.89 -25.18 4.85
CA LEU A 254 0.05 -24.15 4.23
C LEU A 254 0.30 -24.00 2.74
N PHE A 255 1.54 -24.20 2.27
CA PHE A 255 1.84 -24.24 0.84
C PHE A 255 1.10 -25.37 0.12
N GLY A 256 1.15 -26.59 0.65
CA GLY A 256 0.44 -27.73 0.06
C GLY A 256 -1.08 -27.50 -0.01
N ILE A 257 -1.67 -27.01 1.08
CA ILE A 257 -3.10 -26.66 1.14
C ILE A 257 -3.41 -25.54 0.13
N ALA A 258 -2.58 -24.50 0.07
CA ALA A 258 -2.79 -23.38 -0.83
C ALA A 258 -2.70 -23.80 -2.30
N LYS A 259 -1.72 -24.64 -2.67
CA LYS A 259 -1.59 -25.19 -4.02
C LYS A 259 -2.84 -25.98 -4.42
N GLU A 260 -3.37 -26.81 -3.51
CA GLU A 260 -4.58 -27.58 -3.77
C GLU A 260 -5.82 -26.68 -3.92
N GLN A 261 -6.02 -25.73 -3.00
CA GLN A 261 -7.17 -24.83 -3.08
C GLN A 261 -7.08 -23.87 -4.26
N TYR A 262 -5.88 -23.45 -4.66
CA TYR A 262 -5.67 -22.57 -5.80
C TYR A 262 -6.13 -23.20 -7.11
N LYS A 263 -6.16 -24.54 -7.24
CA LYS A 263 -6.74 -25.25 -8.41
C LYS A 263 -8.14 -24.79 -8.73
N LYS A 264 -9.00 -24.60 -7.72
CA LYS A 264 -10.38 -24.10 -7.92
C LYS A 264 -10.39 -22.74 -8.61
N TYR A 265 -9.45 -21.86 -8.23
CA TYR A 265 -9.33 -20.54 -8.84
C TYR A 265 -8.72 -20.62 -10.24
N ALA A 266 -7.72 -21.47 -10.45
CA ALA A 266 -7.12 -21.72 -11.76
C ALA A 266 -8.15 -22.28 -12.77
N GLU A 267 -8.96 -23.25 -12.36
CA GLU A 267 -10.08 -23.79 -13.17
C GLU A 267 -11.11 -22.72 -13.51
N TRP A 268 -11.44 -21.85 -12.55
CA TRP A 268 -12.32 -20.71 -12.81
C TRP A 268 -11.73 -19.72 -13.82
N LEU A 269 -10.41 -19.48 -13.78
CA LEU A 269 -9.75 -18.62 -14.77
C LEU A 269 -9.83 -19.23 -16.18
N TYR A 270 -9.56 -20.53 -16.35
CA TYR A 270 -9.64 -21.20 -17.66
C TYR A 270 -11.04 -21.23 -18.27
N THR A 271 -12.09 -21.21 -17.44
CA THR A 271 -13.49 -21.29 -17.90
C THR A 271 -14.10 -19.92 -18.19
N THR A 272 -13.38 -18.83 -17.89
CA THR A 272 -13.90 -17.46 -17.97
C THR A 272 -13.23 -16.62 -19.07
N ASP A 273 -12.33 -17.23 -19.85
CA ASP A 273 -11.72 -16.67 -21.07
C ASP A 273 -12.74 -16.46 -22.21
#